data_AF-A0A938EQI4-F1
#
_entry.id   AF-A0A938EQI4-F1
#
_cell.length_a   1.000
_cell.length_b   1.000
_cell.length_c   1.000
_cell.angle_alpha   90.00
_cell.angle_beta   90.00
_cell.angle_gamma   90.00
#
_symmetry.space_group_name_H-M   'P 1'
#
loop_
_entity.id
_entity.type
_entity.pdbx_description
1 polymer ?
#
loop_
_entity_poly.entity_id
_entity_poly.type
_entity_poly.pdbx_seq_one_letter_code
_entity_poly.pdbx_strand_id
1 'polypeptide(L)'
;MKRFLVALVSVLIGAGVVAGVAFFASATSGEPPLLVATPTGMVDTPEGPVNSASLELSVYPNNSDAVPGPMEGVNALYASQGWPFYWPSTTLQVPANSLVTVTIYQYDSGGRVFNNFWAKVHGTVDGTMTVNGKTV
;
A
#
# COMPACT_ATOMS: atom_id res chain seq x y z
N MET A 1 -53.25 -13.61 1.06
CA MET A 1 -52.79 -12.43 0.28
C MET A 1 -52.01 -11.41 1.11
N LYS A 2 -52.56 -10.74 2.14
CA LYS A 2 -51.84 -9.70 2.91
C LYS A 2 -50.47 -10.13 3.48
N ARG A 3 -50.38 -11.30 4.12
CA ARG A 3 -49.12 -11.81 4.69
C ARG A 3 -48.06 -12.13 3.64
N PHE A 4 -48.48 -12.66 2.49
CA PHE A 4 -47.60 -12.93 1.35
C PHE A 4 -47.04 -11.62 0.76
N LEU A 5 -47.90 -10.61 0.60
CA LEU A 5 -47.49 -9.31 0.08
C LEU A 5 -46.49 -8.60 1.00
N VAL A 6 -46.73 -8.65 2.32
CA VAL A 6 -45.78 -8.12 3.33
C VAL A 6 -44.45 -8.87 3.29
N ALA A 7 -44.46 -10.19 3.19
CA ALA A 7 -43.23 -10.99 3.08
C ALA A 7 -42.45 -10.64 1.80
N LEU A 8 -43.15 -10.55 0.66
CA LEU A 8 -42.54 -10.19 -0.62
C LEU A 8 -41.90 -8.81 -0.58
N VAL A 9 -42.61 -7.80 -0.07
CA VAL A 9 -42.09 -6.43 0.08
C VAL A 9 -40.87 -6.41 0.99
N SER A 10 -40.90 -7.15 2.11
CA SER A 10 -39.78 -7.22 3.05
C SER A 10 -38.52 -7.80 2.41
N VAL A 11 -38.67 -8.86 1.60
CA VAL A 11 -37.56 -9.48 0.86
C VAL A 11 -36.99 -8.52 -0.19
N LEU A 12 -37.86 -7.82 -0.93
CA LEU A 12 -37.41 -6.85 -1.95
C LEU A 12 -36.65 -5.68 -1.33
N ILE A 13 -37.11 -5.16 -0.18
CA ILE A 13 -36.39 -4.13 0.57
C ILE A 13 -35.03 -4.66 1.02
N GLY A 14 -35.00 -5.86 1.62
CA GLY A 14 -33.75 -6.47 2.06
C GLY A 14 -32.75 -6.66 0.91
N ALA A 15 -33.21 -7.18 -0.22
CA ALA A 15 -32.38 -7.34 -1.42
C ALA A 15 -31.89 -5.99 -1.96
N GLY A 16 -32.74 -4.96 -1.96
CA GLY A 16 -32.38 -3.60 -2.36
C GLY A 16 -31.30 -2.98 -1.46
N VAL A 17 -31.39 -3.18 -0.14
CA VAL A 17 -30.37 -2.72 0.81
C VAL A 17 -29.04 -3.41 0.55
N VAL A 18 -29.04 -4.74 0.39
CA VAL A 18 -27.80 -5.50 0.10
C VAL A 18 -27.17 -5.06 -1.22
N ALA A 19 -27.97 -4.91 -2.27
CA ALA A 19 -27.49 -4.43 -3.57
C ALA A 19 -26.95 -3.00 -3.48
N GLY A 20 -27.63 -2.11 -2.74
CA GLY A 20 -27.18 -0.74 -2.52
C GLY A 20 -25.85 -0.67 -1.77
N VAL A 21 -25.68 -1.48 -0.71
CA VAL A 21 -24.42 -1.57 0.04
C VAL A 21 -23.31 -2.13 -0.86
N ALA A 22 -23.57 -3.19 -1.63
CA ALA A 22 -22.58 -3.77 -2.54
C ALA A 22 -22.15 -2.78 -3.63
N PHE A 23 -23.10 -2.05 -4.22
CA PHE A 23 -22.82 -1.02 -5.22
C PHE A 23 -22.01 0.12 -4.62
N PHE A 24 -22.43 0.65 -3.47
CA PHE A 24 -21.70 1.72 -2.79
C PHE A 24 -20.28 1.29 -2.46
N ALA A 25 -20.11 0.12 -1.83
CA ALA A 25 -18.79 -0.41 -1.53
C ALA A 25 -17.94 -0.57 -2.78
N SER A 26 -18.48 -1.12 -3.88
CA SER A 26 -17.74 -1.25 -5.14
C SER A 26 -17.37 0.08 -5.78
N ALA A 27 -18.21 1.11 -5.66
CA ALA A 27 -17.98 2.43 -6.23
C ALA A 27 -16.99 3.26 -5.40
N THR A 28 -16.87 2.96 -4.11
CA THR A 28 -15.93 3.60 -3.17
C THR A 28 -14.76 2.70 -2.78
N SER A 29 -14.59 1.56 -3.45
CA SER A 29 -13.40 0.73 -3.33
C SER A 29 -12.51 1.01 -4.53
N GLY A 30 -11.25 1.27 -4.25
CA GLY A 30 -10.24 1.72 -5.17
C GLY A 30 -8.91 1.20 -4.63
N GLU A 31 -8.27 0.35 -5.42
CA GLU A 31 -6.90 -0.04 -5.12
C GLU A 31 -6.02 1.22 -5.11
N PRO A 32 -5.05 1.33 -4.18
CA PRO A 32 -4.09 2.42 -4.21
C PRO A 32 -3.47 2.50 -5.61
N PRO A 33 -3.26 3.73 -6.15
CA PRO A 33 -2.78 3.91 -7.52
C PRO A 33 -1.47 3.13 -7.75
N LEU A 34 -1.28 2.53 -8.91
CA LEU A 34 -0.11 1.70 -9.14
C LEU A 34 1.18 2.53 -9.14
N LEU A 35 2.17 2.13 -8.34
CA LEU A 35 3.51 2.70 -8.35
C LEU A 35 4.41 1.82 -9.21
N VAL A 36 4.69 2.29 -10.42
CA VAL A 36 5.47 1.57 -11.44
C VAL A 36 6.94 1.89 -11.29
N ALA A 37 7.78 0.86 -11.16
CA ALA A 37 9.23 1.04 -11.12
C ALA A 37 9.77 1.58 -12.45
N THR A 38 10.73 2.49 -12.37
CA THR A 38 11.38 3.11 -13.54
C THR A 38 12.56 2.25 -13.97
N PRO A 39 12.62 1.76 -15.22
CA PRO A 39 13.78 1.02 -15.71
C PRO A 39 15.06 1.86 -15.65
N THR A 40 16.15 1.29 -15.15
CA THR A 40 17.45 1.95 -14.99
C THR A 40 18.55 1.38 -15.88
N GLY A 41 18.23 0.38 -16.71
CA GLY A 41 19.18 -0.27 -17.63
C GLY A 41 19.58 -1.66 -17.15
N MET A 42 20.80 -2.11 -17.47
CA MET A 42 21.35 -3.38 -16.96
C MET A 42 22.38 -3.12 -15.87
N VAL A 43 22.49 -4.07 -14.94
CA VAL A 43 23.53 -4.12 -13.91
C VAL A 43 24.17 -5.50 -13.90
N ASP A 44 25.49 -5.53 -13.68
CA ASP A 44 26.22 -6.78 -13.52
C ASP A 44 26.00 -7.33 -12.11
N THR A 45 25.67 -8.62 -12.03
CA THR A 45 25.58 -9.36 -10.77
C THR A 45 26.54 -10.54 -10.79
N PRO A 46 26.83 -11.18 -9.65
CA PRO A 46 27.64 -12.41 -9.62
C PRO A 46 27.09 -13.54 -10.51
N GLU A 47 25.79 -13.52 -10.81
CA GLU A 47 25.09 -14.51 -11.64
C GLU A 47 25.01 -14.10 -13.12
N GLY A 48 25.48 -12.89 -13.47
CA GLY A 48 25.43 -12.32 -14.82
C GLY A 48 24.68 -10.98 -14.88
N PRO A 49 24.64 -10.33 -16.05
CA PRO A 49 23.92 -9.08 -16.23
C PRO A 49 22.41 -9.30 -16.14
N VAL A 50 21.73 -8.43 -15.38
CA VAL A 50 20.26 -8.42 -15.23
C VAL A 50 19.69 -7.03 -15.50
N ASN A 51 18.41 -6.98 -15.90
CA ASN A 51 17.69 -5.72 -15.97
C ASN A 51 17.59 -5.10 -14.57
N SER A 52 17.56 -3.77 -14.52
CA SER A 52 17.44 -3.00 -13.29
C SER A 52 16.31 -1.99 -13.38
N ALA A 53 15.71 -1.71 -12.23
CA ALA A 53 14.71 -0.65 -12.07
C ALA A 53 14.85 0.02 -10.71
N SER A 54 14.32 1.24 -10.59
CA SER A 54 14.23 1.99 -9.34
C SER A 54 12.78 2.28 -8.97
N LEU A 55 12.52 2.35 -7.67
CA LEU A 55 11.23 2.73 -7.11
C LEU A 55 11.46 3.64 -5.90
N GLU A 56 10.73 4.74 -5.83
CA GLU A 56 10.78 5.65 -4.69
C GLU A 56 9.44 5.67 -3.96
N LEU A 57 9.50 5.54 -2.64
CA LEU A 57 8.35 5.71 -1.77
C LEU A 57 8.73 6.57 -0.57
N SER A 58 7.72 7.17 0.03
CA SER A 58 7.85 7.95 1.26
C SER A 58 6.97 7.36 2.34
N VAL A 59 7.40 7.50 3.58
CA VAL A 59 6.61 7.18 4.77
C VAL A 59 6.37 8.48 5.53
N TYR A 60 5.11 8.88 5.64
CA TYR A 60 4.70 10.07 6.36
C TYR A 60 4.08 9.69 7.70
N PRO A 61 4.31 10.45 8.78
CA PRO A 61 3.69 10.18 10.08
C PRO A 61 2.19 10.53 10.10
N ASN A 62 1.75 11.44 9.21
CA ASN A 62 0.39 11.93 9.15
C ASN A 62 0.07 12.55 7.78
N ASN A 63 -1.20 12.59 7.39
CA ASN A 63 -1.68 13.22 6.18
C ASN A 63 -1.66 14.75 6.30
N SER A 64 -1.68 15.42 5.16
CA SER A 64 -1.78 16.87 5.05
C SER A 64 -2.48 17.26 3.75
N ASP A 65 -2.78 18.55 3.58
CA ASP A 65 -3.30 19.06 2.31
C ASP A 65 -2.30 18.85 1.15
N ALA A 66 -0.99 18.84 1.43
CA ALA A 66 0.06 18.64 0.43
C ALA A 66 0.30 17.15 0.10
N VAL A 67 0.08 16.27 1.09
CA VAL A 67 0.23 14.82 0.95
C VAL A 67 -0.99 14.15 1.57
N PRO A 68 -2.07 13.97 0.78
CA PRO A 68 -3.27 13.34 1.30
C PRO A 68 -2.96 11.89 1.66
N GLY A 69 -3.55 11.41 2.75
CA GLY A 69 -3.43 10.01 3.15
C GLY A 69 -4.20 9.08 2.21
N PRO A 70 -3.99 7.76 2.31
CA PRO A 70 -4.82 6.80 1.60
C PRO A 70 -6.30 6.99 1.99
N MET A 71 -7.17 7.03 0.99
CA MET A 71 -8.61 7.27 1.19
C MET A 71 -9.34 6.02 1.71
N GLU A 72 -8.70 4.85 1.69
CA GLU A 72 -9.32 3.56 1.97
C GLU A 72 -8.54 2.75 3.00
N GLY A 73 -9.25 1.86 3.71
CA GLY A 73 -8.65 0.95 4.70
C GLY A 73 -8.26 1.60 6.04
N VAL A 74 -8.42 2.92 6.18
CA VAL A 74 -8.13 3.64 7.43
C VAL A 74 -9.43 3.79 8.24
N ASN A 75 -9.41 3.34 9.49
CA ASN A 75 -10.54 3.54 10.40
C ASN A 75 -10.85 5.05 10.52
N ALA A 76 -12.13 5.43 10.56
CA ALA A 76 -12.56 6.82 10.64
C ALA A 76 -11.91 7.60 11.81
N LEU A 77 -11.63 6.94 12.94
CA LEU A 77 -10.86 7.52 14.04
C LEU A 77 -9.44 7.88 13.61
N TYR A 78 -8.73 6.95 12.95
CA TYR A 78 -7.36 7.18 12.48
C TYR A 78 -7.29 8.18 11.32
N ALA A 79 -8.32 8.24 10.47
CA ALA A 79 -8.42 9.28 9.44
C ALA A 79 -8.51 10.70 10.05
N SER A 80 -9.10 10.82 11.25
CA SER A 80 -9.22 12.11 11.97
C SER A 80 -8.01 12.46 12.85
N GLN A 81 -7.28 11.46 13.35
CA GLN A 81 -6.12 11.66 14.23
C GLN A 81 -4.79 11.65 13.49
N GLY A 82 -4.80 11.11 12.28
CA GLY A 82 -3.58 10.82 11.55
C GLY A 82 -2.98 9.47 11.87
N TRP A 83 -2.36 8.87 10.87
CA TRP A 83 -1.67 7.60 11.00
C TRP A 83 -0.51 7.52 10.01
N PRO A 84 0.60 6.82 10.35
CA PRO A 84 1.69 6.65 9.41
C PRO A 84 1.27 5.90 8.14
N PHE A 85 1.62 6.41 6.97
CA PHE A 85 1.26 5.79 5.70
C PHE A 85 2.38 5.88 4.66
N TYR A 86 2.33 4.95 3.70
CA TYR A 86 3.20 4.94 2.53
C TYR A 86 2.59 5.76 1.40
N TRP A 87 3.41 6.53 0.70
CA TRP A 87 3.03 7.40 -0.41
C TRP A 87 3.98 7.24 -1.60
N PRO A 88 3.51 7.33 -2.86
CA PRO A 88 2.12 7.53 -3.29
C PRO A 88 1.25 6.28 -3.21
N SER A 89 1.83 5.10 -2.99
CA SER A 89 1.10 3.85 -2.99
C SER A 89 1.86 2.71 -2.33
N THR A 90 1.13 1.68 -1.92
CA THR A 90 1.64 0.36 -1.53
C THR A 90 1.43 -0.71 -2.61
N THR A 91 0.79 -0.36 -3.73
CA THR A 91 0.60 -1.24 -4.87
C THR A 91 1.78 -1.04 -5.83
N LEU A 92 2.74 -1.95 -5.81
CA LEU A 92 3.98 -1.82 -6.57
C LEU A 92 3.95 -2.69 -7.82
N GLN A 93 4.29 -2.12 -8.99
CA GLN A 93 4.54 -2.87 -10.22
C GLN A 93 6.03 -2.86 -10.52
N VAL A 94 6.63 -4.05 -10.55
CA VAL A 94 8.05 -4.24 -10.82
C VAL A 94 8.26 -5.14 -12.04
N PRO A 95 9.34 -4.93 -12.83
CA PRO A 95 9.67 -5.83 -13.93
C PRO A 95 10.05 -7.22 -13.42
N ALA A 96 9.71 -8.25 -14.19
CA ALA A 96 10.14 -9.62 -13.89
C ALA A 96 11.67 -9.76 -14.00
N ASN A 97 12.24 -10.67 -13.20
CA ASN A 97 13.66 -11.06 -13.26
C ASN A 97 14.64 -9.87 -13.29
N SER A 98 14.38 -8.86 -12.47
CA SER A 98 15.15 -7.61 -12.46
C SER A 98 15.62 -7.27 -11.06
N LEU A 99 16.78 -6.61 -10.96
CA LEU A 99 17.21 -5.98 -9.72
C LEU A 99 16.40 -4.69 -9.51
N VAL A 100 15.64 -4.62 -8.42
CA VAL A 100 14.86 -3.42 -8.09
C VAL A 100 15.50 -2.72 -6.90
N THR A 101 15.93 -1.47 -7.09
CA THR A 101 16.38 -0.61 -6.00
C THR A 101 15.20 0.19 -5.48
N VAL A 102 14.86 -0.02 -4.21
CA VAL A 102 13.77 0.69 -3.54
C VAL A 102 14.35 1.72 -2.59
N THR A 103 14.08 3.00 -2.84
CA THR A 103 14.44 4.11 -1.96
C THR A 103 13.24 4.51 -1.12
N ILE A 104 13.41 4.49 0.20
CA ILE A 104 12.36 4.85 1.16
C ILE A 104 12.76 6.12 1.90
N TYR A 105 12.01 7.20 1.69
CA TYR A 105 12.16 8.44 2.46
C TYR A 105 11.29 8.36 3.72
N GLN A 106 11.90 8.22 4.88
CA GLN A 106 11.21 8.11 6.16
C GLN A 106 11.08 9.49 6.83
N TYR A 107 9.86 10.00 6.97
CA TYR A 107 9.54 11.26 7.65
C TYR A 107 8.87 11.04 9.03
N ASP A 108 8.53 9.80 9.38
CA ASP A 108 8.11 9.41 10.73
C ASP A 108 9.31 9.38 11.68
N SER A 109 9.05 9.61 12.97
CA SER A 109 9.95 9.88 14.09
C SER A 109 11.01 8.81 14.42
N GLY A 110 11.26 7.84 13.52
CA GLY A 110 12.53 7.12 13.41
C GLY A 110 12.93 6.25 14.59
N GLY A 111 11.97 5.86 15.45
CA GLY A 111 12.22 4.97 16.57
C GLY A 111 12.80 3.62 16.15
N ARG A 112 13.56 2.97 17.04
CA ARG A 112 14.01 1.59 16.79
C ARG A 112 12.80 0.67 16.76
N VAL A 113 12.75 -0.21 15.76
CA VAL A 113 11.76 -1.29 15.72
C VAL A 113 11.95 -2.17 16.95
N PHE A 114 10.92 -2.24 17.81
CA PHE A 114 11.00 -2.94 19.11
C PHE A 114 11.04 -4.47 18.97
N ASN A 115 10.72 -4.98 17.78
CA ASN A 115 10.70 -6.40 17.48
C ASN A 115 11.92 -6.79 16.61
N ASN A 116 12.78 -7.65 17.14
CA ASN A 116 14.02 -8.07 16.46
C ASN A 116 13.81 -8.82 15.14
N PHE A 117 12.66 -9.45 14.93
CA PHE A 117 12.36 -10.12 13.65
C PHE A 117 12.08 -9.07 12.57
N TRP A 118 11.25 -8.06 12.89
CA TRP A 118 10.90 -6.96 12.00
C TRP A 118 12.01 -5.91 11.83
N ALA A 119 13.01 -5.92 12.72
CA ALA A 119 14.18 -5.04 12.65
C ALA A 119 15.28 -5.52 11.69
N LYS A 120 15.11 -6.70 11.07
CA LYS A 120 16.09 -7.29 10.15
C LYS A 120 15.68 -7.06 8.70
N VAL A 121 16.68 -6.94 7.83
CA VAL A 121 16.48 -6.90 6.38
C VAL A 121 16.28 -8.32 5.87
N HIS A 122 15.26 -8.51 5.05
CA HIS A 122 14.95 -9.80 4.42
C HIS A 122 14.63 -9.59 2.95
N GLY A 123 14.94 -10.57 2.11
CA GLY A 123 14.56 -10.58 0.69
C GLY A 123 15.30 -9.56 -0.18
N THR A 124 16.37 -8.93 0.31
CA THR A 124 17.26 -8.08 -0.48
C THR A 124 18.50 -8.85 -0.93
N VAL A 125 19.22 -8.29 -1.90
CA VAL A 125 20.54 -8.78 -2.30
C VAL A 125 21.49 -8.70 -1.10
N ASP A 126 22.19 -9.81 -0.86
CA ASP A 126 23.10 -10.03 0.27
C ASP A 126 22.49 -9.87 1.68
N GLY A 127 21.16 -9.73 1.79
CA GLY A 127 20.46 -9.52 3.05
C GLY A 127 20.80 -8.19 3.73
N THR A 128 21.16 -7.16 2.95
CA THR A 128 21.55 -5.84 3.47
C THR A 128 20.64 -4.72 2.97
N MET A 129 20.67 -3.56 3.64
CA MET A 129 20.15 -2.30 3.13
C MET A 129 21.09 -1.14 3.46
N THR A 130 20.90 0.02 2.81
CA THR A 130 21.62 1.25 3.13
C THR A 130 20.70 2.22 3.87
N VAL A 131 21.09 2.59 5.10
CA VAL A 131 20.39 3.61 5.91
C VAL A 131 21.31 4.81 6.08
N ASN A 132 20.91 5.96 5.54
CA ASN A 132 21.68 7.21 5.63
C ASN A 132 23.16 7.03 5.22
N GLY A 133 23.39 6.31 4.13
CA GLY A 133 24.73 6.03 3.59
C GLY A 133 25.50 4.90 4.30
N LYS A 134 24.91 4.23 5.29
CA LYS A 134 25.53 3.11 6.01
C LYS A 134 24.83 1.79 5.73
N THR A 135 25.60 0.77 5.35
CA THR A 135 25.10 -0.60 5.22
C THR A 135 24.75 -1.20 6.59
N VAL A 136 23.60 -1.85 6.69
CA VAL A 136 23.10 -2.56 7.87
C VAL A 136 22.49 -3.91 7.51
#